data_AF-A0A953LPX8-F1
#
_entry.id   AF-A0A953LPX8-F1
#
_cell.length_a   1.000
_cell.length_b   1.000
_cell.length_c   1.000
_cell.angle_alpha   90.00
_cell.angle_beta   90.00
_cell.angle_gamma   90.00
#
_symmetry.space_group_name_H-M   'P 1'
#
loop_
_entity.id
_entity.type
_entity.pdbx_description
1 polymer ?
#
loop_
_entity_poly.entity_id
_entity_poly.type
_entity_poly.pdbx_seq_one_letter_code
_entity_poly.pdbx_strand_id
1 'polypeptide(L)'
;MNFANPATICEAWYAVARSREIREGRISSGVLGGNRIALWRESKGELRALDARCAHLGADLTQGDLVCGRLRCPFHHWEYDVDGRVATAPVSPACAASVRERAVFRYPVAERFGLVWVWNGPSPRCALPRFQEWNEAELRATPLRSRLVPCHPHLLTSNGLDFQHWGPLHGLDADATELEESFEEQRVSAKLGIPLGSANPAERLLRWISGERVHVRFTSWSGNVATVEGRLGPFPLLLLFAMTPDGSG
;
A
#
# COMPACT_ATOMS: atom_id res chain seq x y z
N MET A 1 -10.80 -5.74 -22.19
CA MET A 1 -10.12 -5.60 -20.88
C MET A 1 -9.07 -6.69 -20.80
N ASN A 2 -7.78 -6.34 -20.85
CA ASN A 2 -6.70 -7.32 -20.73
C ASN A 2 -6.50 -7.62 -19.24
N PHE A 3 -6.99 -8.77 -18.77
CA PHE A 3 -7.05 -9.14 -17.35
C PHE A 3 -5.69 -9.43 -16.67
N ALA A 4 -4.57 -9.29 -17.38
CA ALA A 4 -3.23 -9.39 -16.82
C ALA A 4 -2.24 -8.64 -17.71
N ASN A 5 -2.09 -7.33 -17.50
CA ASN A 5 -1.02 -6.56 -18.13
C ASN A 5 0.00 -6.13 -17.08
N PRO A 6 1.14 -6.83 -16.96
CA PRO A 6 2.22 -6.47 -16.03
C PRO A 6 2.84 -5.10 -16.31
N ALA A 7 2.61 -4.52 -17.49
CA ALA A 7 3.03 -3.15 -17.81
C ALA A 7 2.14 -2.06 -17.17
N THR A 8 1.07 -2.44 -16.44
CA THR A 8 0.13 -1.49 -15.83
C THR A 8 0.15 -1.64 -14.32
N ILE A 9 0.96 -0.81 -13.66
CA ILE A 9 0.71 -0.48 -12.25
C ILE A 9 -0.52 0.43 -12.26
N CYS A 10 -1.66 -0.10 -11.83
CA CYS A 10 -2.89 0.66 -11.73
C CYS A 10 -2.68 1.90 -10.85
N GLU A 11 -3.42 2.97 -11.13
CA GLU A 11 -3.41 4.12 -10.24
C GLU A 11 -4.16 3.77 -8.95
N ALA A 12 -3.42 3.62 -7.84
CA ALA A 12 -3.89 3.09 -6.57
C ALA A 12 -2.97 3.49 -5.40
N TRP A 13 -3.38 3.14 -4.18
CA TRP A 13 -2.53 3.22 -2.99
C TRP A 13 -1.63 1.98 -2.88
N TYR A 14 -0.33 2.19 -2.67
CA TYR A 14 0.66 1.13 -2.49
C TYR A 14 1.42 1.31 -1.18
N ALA A 15 1.52 0.25 -0.38
CA ALA A 15 2.37 0.23 0.80
C ALA A 15 3.84 0.03 0.38
N VAL A 16 4.71 1.01 0.67
CA VAL A 16 6.09 1.04 0.16
C VAL A 16 7.16 0.92 1.24
N ALA A 17 6.80 1.11 2.50
CA ALA A 17 7.69 0.98 3.64
C ALA A 17 6.90 0.77 4.95
N ARG A 18 7.58 0.34 6.02
CA ARG A 18 6.99 0.41 7.36
C ARG A 18 7.20 1.81 7.93
N SER A 19 6.14 2.36 8.55
CA SER A 19 6.15 3.67 9.19
C SER A 19 7.37 3.91 10.10
N ARG A 20 7.68 2.92 10.94
CA ARG A 20 8.79 2.96 11.92
C ARG A 20 10.18 3.00 11.30
N GLU A 21 10.31 2.65 10.03
CA GLU A 21 11.59 2.69 9.31
C GLU A 21 11.92 4.12 8.86
N ILE A 22 10.90 4.98 8.73
CA ILE A 22 11.06 6.38 8.31
C ILE A 22 11.28 7.26 9.54
N ARG A 23 12.53 7.60 9.80
CA ARG A 23 12.95 8.45 10.91
C ARG A 23 13.04 9.91 10.49
N GLU A 24 12.75 10.80 11.43
CA GLU A 24 12.93 12.24 11.24
C GLU A 24 14.38 12.58 10.90
N GLY A 25 14.55 13.55 9.98
CA GLY A 25 15.87 14.04 9.56
C GLY A 25 16.69 13.05 8.72
N ARG A 26 16.12 11.91 8.32
CA ARG A 26 16.79 10.92 7.46
C ARG A 26 15.95 10.61 6.23
N ILE A 27 16.63 10.43 5.10
CA ILE A 27 16.02 9.93 3.87
C ILE A 27 16.04 8.41 3.92
N SER A 28 14.88 7.82 3.66
CA SER A 28 14.66 6.38 3.53
C SER A 28 14.20 6.07 2.11
N SER A 29 14.29 4.80 1.70
CA SER A 29 13.87 4.35 0.37
C SER A 29 12.64 3.47 0.48
N GLY A 30 11.57 3.85 -0.23
CA GLY A 30 10.51 2.93 -0.66
C GLY A 30 10.80 2.41 -2.07
N VAL A 31 10.08 1.38 -2.50
CA VAL A 31 10.14 0.85 -3.87
C VAL A 31 8.73 0.57 -4.39
N LEU A 32 8.46 0.95 -5.63
CA LEU A 32 7.23 0.62 -6.36
C LEU A 32 7.57 0.31 -7.81
N GLY A 33 7.34 -0.94 -8.25
CA GLY A 33 7.54 -1.35 -9.64
C GLY A 33 8.97 -1.14 -10.13
N GLY A 34 9.96 -1.40 -9.28
CA GLY A 34 11.38 -1.17 -9.57
C GLY A 34 11.84 0.29 -9.41
N ASN A 35 10.92 1.26 -9.30
CA ASN A 35 11.27 2.66 -9.07
C ASN A 35 11.47 2.92 -7.57
N ARG A 36 12.54 3.64 -7.23
CA ARG A 36 12.82 4.07 -5.85
C ARG A 36 12.05 5.35 -5.53
N ILE A 37 11.58 5.44 -4.29
CA ILE A 37 10.88 6.59 -3.75
C ILE A 37 11.67 7.09 -2.54
N ALA A 38 12.04 8.36 -2.55
CA ALA A 38 12.65 9.03 -1.41
C ALA A 38 11.58 9.41 -0.39
N LEU A 39 11.69 8.86 0.82
CA LEU A 39 10.75 9.05 1.92
C LEU A 39 11.45 9.72 3.09
N TRP A 40 10.87 10.77 3.67
CA TRP A 40 11.39 11.38 4.89
C TRP A 40 10.27 12.01 5.72
N ARG A 41 10.58 12.38 6.97
CA ARG A 41 9.73 13.20 7.82
C ARG A 41 10.32 14.58 8.00
N GLU A 42 9.47 15.59 7.93
CA GLU A 42 9.79 16.94 8.37
C GLU A 42 9.69 17.05 9.90
N SER A 43 10.10 18.21 10.45
CA SER A 43 10.18 18.46 11.91
C SER A 43 8.85 18.37 12.66
N LYS A 44 7.71 18.40 11.95
CA LYS A 44 6.36 18.22 12.52
C LYS A 44 5.85 16.79 12.39
N GLY A 45 6.69 15.85 11.93
CA GLY A 45 6.33 14.44 11.71
C GLY A 45 5.62 14.16 10.38
N GLU A 46 5.31 15.21 9.60
CA GLU A 46 4.69 15.08 8.28
C GLU A 46 5.58 14.28 7.33
N LEU A 47 5.01 13.23 6.73
CA LEU A 47 5.69 12.41 5.72
C LEU A 47 5.73 13.12 4.37
N ARG A 48 6.86 12.95 3.68
CA ARG A 48 7.08 13.39 2.31
C ARG A 48 7.57 12.22 1.46
N ALA A 49 7.18 12.23 0.19
CA ALA A 49 7.51 11.18 -0.76
C ALA A 49 7.74 11.78 -2.16
N LEU A 50 8.96 11.65 -2.67
CA LEU A 50 9.33 12.08 -4.02
C LEU A 50 9.94 10.91 -4.80
N ASP A 51 9.85 10.96 -6.13
CA ASP A 51 10.65 10.09 -6.99
C ASP A 51 12.14 10.27 -6.67
N ALA A 52 12.84 9.16 -6.48
CA ALA A 52 14.26 9.20 -6.12
C ALA A 52 15.17 9.52 -7.31
N ARG A 53 14.65 9.53 -8.54
CA ARG A 53 15.44 9.81 -9.75
C ARG A 53 15.55 11.32 -9.97
N CYS A 54 16.72 11.88 -9.67
CA CYS A 54 17.00 13.29 -9.87
C CYS A 54 16.67 13.76 -11.31
N ALA A 55 15.88 14.83 -11.44
CA ALA A 55 15.48 15.42 -12.72
C ALA A 55 16.65 16.04 -13.55
N HIS A 56 17.86 16.04 -13.02
CA HIS A 56 19.06 16.43 -13.74
C HIS A 56 19.59 15.27 -14.61
N LEU A 57 20.34 14.34 -14.01
CA LEU A 57 20.97 13.19 -14.70
C LEU A 57 20.58 11.85 -14.06
N GLY A 58 19.53 11.80 -13.24
CA GLY A 58 18.98 10.57 -12.70
C GLY A 58 19.73 9.97 -11.50
N ALA A 59 20.60 10.73 -10.83
CA ALA A 59 21.20 10.31 -9.57
C ALA A 59 20.13 9.96 -8.52
N ASP A 60 20.42 8.97 -7.68
CA ASP A 60 19.52 8.50 -6.63
C ASP A 60 19.50 9.49 -5.44
N LEU A 61 18.37 10.19 -5.28
CA LEU A 61 18.15 11.17 -4.23
C LEU A 61 18.07 10.54 -2.83
N THR A 62 17.87 9.22 -2.71
CA THR A 62 17.93 8.54 -1.40
C THR A 62 19.35 8.52 -0.81
N GLN A 63 20.36 8.76 -1.64
CA GLN A 63 21.76 8.88 -1.23
C GLN A 63 22.16 10.33 -0.91
N GLY A 64 21.19 11.26 -0.97
CA GLY A 64 21.38 12.67 -0.65
C GLY A 64 21.26 12.99 0.84
N ASP A 65 20.96 14.25 1.13
CA ASP A 65 20.68 14.74 2.48
C ASP A 65 19.55 15.78 2.49
N LEU A 66 19.13 16.17 3.70
CA LEU A 66 18.09 17.17 3.91
C LEU A 66 18.73 18.51 4.31
N VAL A 67 18.48 19.57 3.54
CA VAL A 67 18.95 20.94 3.81
C VAL A 67 17.74 21.83 4.03
N CYS A 68 17.54 22.29 5.28
CA CYS A 68 16.39 23.12 5.63
C CYS A 68 15.04 22.54 5.17
N GLY A 69 14.87 21.22 5.30
CA GLY A 69 13.66 20.50 4.87
C GLY A 69 13.61 20.14 3.38
N ARG A 70 14.56 20.60 2.56
CA ARG A 70 14.66 20.27 1.13
C ARG A 70 15.52 19.05 0.89
N LEU A 71 15.12 18.24 -0.09
CA LEU A 71 15.86 17.06 -0.52
C LEU A 71 17.00 17.48 -1.46
N ARG A 72 18.26 17.30 -1.05
CA ARG A 72 19.42 17.68 -1.85
C ARG A 72 20.06 16.48 -2.53
N CYS A 73 20.22 16.59 -3.84
CA CYS A 73 20.87 15.57 -4.66
C CYS A 73 22.37 15.45 -4.32
N PRO A 74 22.90 14.23 -4.11
CA PRO A 74 24.30 14.03 -3.75
C PRO A 74 25.28 14.33 -4.88
N PHE A 75 24.81 14.45 -6.13
CA PHE A 75 25.71 14.61 -7.28
C PHE A 75 26.06 16.07 -7.55
N HIS A 76 25.05 16.90 -7.79
CA HIS A 76 25.25 18.31 -8.16
C HIS A 76 24.49 19.28 -7.24
N HIS A 77 24.01 18.78 -6.09
CA HIS A 77 23.39 19.59 -5.04
C HIS A 77 22.16 20.38 -5.51
N TRP A 78 21.42 19.85 -6.48
CA TRP A 78 20.06 20.34 -6.75
C TRP A 78 19.19 20.04 -5.54
N GLU A 79 18.53 21.07 -5.01
CA GLU A 79 17.62 20.95 -3.87
C GLU A 79 16.18 21.00 -4.36
N TYR A 80 15.40 20.01 -3.95
CA TYR A 80 13.98 19.90 -4.26
C TYR A 80 13.15 20.31 -3.05
N ASP A 81 12.11 21.11 -3.28
CA ASP A 81 11.11 21.39 -2.26
C ASP A 81 10.18 20.18 -2.01
N VAL A 82 9.26 20.33 -1.07
CA VAL A 82 8.30 19.28 -0.69
C VAL A 82 7.33 18.89 -1.81
N ASP A 83 7.19 19.73 -2.82
CA ASP A 83 6.38 19.49 -4.01
C ASP A 83 7.18 18.87 -5.16
N GLY A 84 8.48 18.62 -4.95
CA GLY A 84 9.38 18.04 -5.93
C GLY A 84 9.92 19.04 -6.93
N ARG A 85 9.65 20.34 -6.81
CA ARG A 85 10.21 21.37 -7.70
C ARG A 85 11.63 21.71 -7.30
N VAL A 86 12.47 22.06 -8.28
CA VAL A 86 13.83 22.53 -8.00
C VAL A 86 13.78 23.91 -7.34
N ALA A 87 14.10 23.96 -6.05
CA ALA A 87 14.14 25.19 -5.27
C ALA A 87 15.46 25.95 -5.48
N THR A 88 16.58 25.22 -5.46
CA THR A 88 17.92 25.77 -5.69
C THR A 88 18.76 24.77 -6.49
N ALA A 89 19.67 25.30 -7.30
CA ALA A 89 20.63 24.50 -8.04
C ALA A 89 21.89 25.34 -8.30
N PRO A 90 23.10 24.76 -8.21
CA PRO A 90 24.34 25.45 -8.58
C PRO A 90 24.46 25.52 -10.10
N VAL A 91 23.82 26.51 -10.72
CA VAL A 91 23.81 26.70 -12.18
C VAL A 91 24.10 28.15 -12.55
N SER A 92 24.54 28.38 -13.79
CA SER A 92 24.77 29.74 -14.28
C SER A 92 23.45 30.54 -14.33
N PRO A 93 23.50 31.88 -14.22
CA PRO A 93 22.29 32.72 -14.31
C PRO A 93 21.49 32.49 -15.60
N ALA A 94 22.16 32.19 -16.71
CA ALA A 94 21.54 31.89 -18.00
C ALA A 94 20.68 30.61 -17.98
N CYS A 95 20.99 29.64 -17.11
CA CYS A 95 20.24 28.38 -16.98
C CYS A 95 19.21 28.40 -15.84
N ALA A 96 19.23 29.41 -14.97
CA ALA A 96 18.45 29.40 -13.74
C ALA A 96 16.93 29.30 -13.98
N ALA A 97 16.41 29.95 -15.03
CA ALA A 97 14.99 29.92 -15.36
C ALA A 97 14.53 28.50 -15.77
N SER A 98 15.22 27.86 -16.72
CA SER A 98 14.85 26.52 -17.21
C SER A 98 15.05 25.42 -16.16
N VAL A 99 15.98 25.60 -15.23
CA VAL A 99 16.21 24.66 -14.12
C VAL A 99 15.07 24.72 -13.10
N ARG A 100 14.53 25.91 -12.81
CA ARG A 100 13.39 26.08 -11.88
C ARG A 100 12.08 25.48 -12.38
N GLU A 101 11.95 25.26 -13.69
CA GLU A 101 10.79 24.57 -14.27
C GLU A 101 10.85 23.04 -14.11
N ARG A 102 12.01 22.50 -13.71
CA ARG A 102 12.16 21.05 -13.50
C ARG A 102 11.58 20.62 -12.16
N ALA A 103 11.03 19.41 -12.16
CA ALA A 103 10.53 18.77 -10.96
C ALA A 103 10.74 17.25 -11.04
N VAL A 104 10.78 16.62 -9.86
CA VAL A 104 10.57 15.18 -9.71
C VAL A 104 9.11 14.93 -9.33
N PHE A 105 8.62 13.72 -9.58
CA PHE A 105 7.24 13.38 -9.24
C PHE A 105 7.06 13.38 -7.72
N ARG A 106 6.00 14.05 -7.25
CA ARG A 106 5.60 14.06 -5.84
C ARG A 106 4.48 13.04 -5.66
N TYR A 107 4.72 12.05 -4.81
CA TYR A 107 3.70 11.08 -4.45
C TYR A 107 2.81 11.66 -3.34
N PRO A 108 1.47 11.68 -3.49
CA PRO A 108 0.59 11.77 -2.34
C PRO A 108 0.92 10.63 -1.38
N VAL A 109 1.12 10.96 -0.10
CA VAL A 109 1.61 10.03 0.92
C VAL A 109 0.67 10.01 2.10
N ALA A 110 0.46 8.83 2.66
CA ALA A 110 -0.36 8.64 3.85
C ALA A 110 0.29 7.61 4.80
N GLU A 111 -0.02 7.75 6.08
CA GLU A 111 0.43 6.83 7.14
C GLU A 111 -0.78 6.17 7.77
N ARG A 112 -0.84 4.84 7.69
CA ARG A 112 -1.91 4.06 8.33
C ARG A 112 -1.48 2.61 8.56
N PHE A 113 -2.00 2.00 9.62
CA PHE A 113 -1.73 0.59 9.97
C PHE A 113 -0.23 0.27 10.15
N GLY A 114 0.57 1.26 10.56
CA GLY A 114 2.02 1.11 10.69
C GLY A 114 2.78 1.03 9.36
N LEU A 115 2.13 1.39 8.25
CA LEU A 115 2.68 1.39 6.90
C LEU A 115 2.70 2.81 6.32
N VAL A 116 3.66 3.07 5.44
CA VAL A 116 3.69 4.24 4.57
C VAL A 116 3.12 3.87 3.22
N TRP A 117 2.12 4.64 2.80
CA TRP A 117 1.38 4.44 1.57
C TRP A 117 1.66 5.59 0.62
N VAL A 118 1.82 5.28 -0.65
CA VAL A 118 1.92 6.28 -1.73
C VAL A 118 0.84 6.04 -2.77
N TRP A 119 0.31 7.12 -3.33
CA TRP A 119 -0.54 7.09 -4.52
C TRP A 119 0.35 7.32 -5.74
N ASN A 120 0.31 6.44 -6.74
CA ASN A 120 1.16 6.53 -7.94
C ASN A 120 0.58 7.40 -9.06
N GLY A 121 -0.51 8.12 -8.81
CA GLY A 121 -1.06 9.17 -9.68
C GLY A 121 -0.89 10.57 -9.12
N PRO A 122 -1.33 11.61 -9.86
CA PRO A 122 -1.18 13.01 -9.43
C PRO A 122 -1.97 13.34 -8.17
N SER A 123 -3.14 12.73 -7.98
CA SER A 123 -3.98 12.90 -6.80
C SER A 123 -4.80 11.64 -6.52
N PRO A 124 -5.00 11.26 -5.24
CA PRO A 124 -5.81 10.11 -4.89
C PRO A 124 -7.24 10.26 -5.40
N ARG A 125 -7.71 9.28 -6.18
CA ARG A 125 -9.11 9.22 -6.64
C ARG A 125 -10.01 8.44 -5.70
N CYS A 126 -9.44 7.62 -4.84
CA CYS A 126 -10.15 6.90 -3.79
C CYS A 126 -9.43 7.03 -2.45
N ALA A 127 -10.19 6.84 -1.38
CA ALA A 127 -9.64 6.85 -0.03
C ALA A 127 -8.73 5.63 0.20
N LEU A 128 -7.77 5.80 1.10
CA LEU A 128 -6.94 4.70 1.58
C LEU A 128 -7.83 3.63 2.27
N PRO A 129 -7.57 2.33 2.07
CA PRO A 129 -8.37 1.25 2.66
C PRO A 129 -8.62 1.41 4.16
N ARG A 130 -9.78 0.95 4.62
CA ARG A 130 -10.22 1.08 6.02
C ARG A 130 -10.91 -0.18 6.51
N PHE A 131 -10.89 -0.38 7.83
CA PHE A 131 -11.75 -1.36 8.50
C PHE A 131 -13.08 -0.66 8.84
N GLN A 132 -14.16 -1.01 8.15
CA GLN A 132 -15.40 -0.22 8.18
C GLN A 132 -16.13 -0.32 9.52
N GLU A 133 -16.04 -1.47 10.18
CA GLU A 133 -16.78 -1.76 11.43
C GLU A 133 -15.96 -1.52 12.69
N TRP A 134 -14.73 -1.00 12.55
CA TRP A 134 -13.77 -0.96 13.64
C TRP A 134 -13.21 0.44 13.88
N ASN A 135 -13.01 0.78 15.16
CA ASN A 135 -12.31 2.00 15.52
C ASN A 135 -10.80 1.81 15.26
N GLU A 136 -10.30 2.36 14.15
CA GLU A 136 -8.90 2.22 13.74
C GLU A 136 -7.89 2.75 14.77
N ALA A 137 -8.29 3.69 15.64
CA ALA A 137 -7.42 4.23 16.68
C ALA A 137 -7.05 3.18 17.77
N GLU A 138 -7.91 2.17 17.95
CA GLU A 138 -7.72 1.08 18.91
C GLU A 138 -6.90 -0.07 18.33
N LEU A 139 -6.70 -0.08 17.00
CA LEU A 139 -6.03 -1.19 16.33
C LEU A 139 -4.52 -1.11 16.51
N ARG A 140 -3.90 -2.29 16.55
CA ARG A 140 -2.44 -2.46 16.53
C ARG A 140 -2.10 -3.46 15.44
N ALA A 141 -1.30 -3.03 14.47
CA ALA A 141 -0.89 -3.88 13.37
C ALA A 141 0.41 -4.62 13.71
N THR A 142 0.43 -5.93 13.47
CA THR A 142 1.66 -6.74 13.51
C THR A 142 1.97 -7.21 12.09
N PRO A 143 3.04 -6.71 11.45
CA PRO A 143 3.35 -7.09 10.08
C PRO A 143 3.86 -8.54 10.04
N LEU A 144 3.28 -9.33 9.16
CA LEU A 144 3.83 -10.64 8.80
C LEU A 144 5.03 -10.48 7.86
N ARG A 145 5.82 -11.56 7.72
CA ARG A 145 6.91 -11.60 6.74
C ARG A 145 6.33 -11.53 5.33
N SER A 146 6.77 -10.55 4.54
CA SER A 146 6.42 -10.46 3.13
C SER A 146 6.98 -11.66 2.35
N ARG A 147 6.26 -12.04 1.29
CA ARG A 147 6.67 -13.09 0.35
C ARG A 147 6.56 -12.55 -1.06
N LEU A 148 7.54 -12.87 -1.90
CA LEU A 148 7.42 -12.67 -3.33
C LEU A 148 6.51 -13.76 -3.89
N VAL A 149 5.50 -13.35 -4.66
CA VAL A 149 4.62 -14.26 -5.40
C VAL A 149 4.73 -13.87 -6.87
N PRO A 150 5.19 -14.76 -7.78
CA PRO A 150 5.44 -14.43 -9.17
C PRO A 150 4.14 -14.41 -9.98
N CYS A 151 3.24 -13.48 -9.63
CA CYS A 151 1.98 -13.26 -10.33
C CYS A 151 1.55 -11.80 -10.22
N HIS A 152 0.66 -11.38 -11.11
CA HIS A 152 0.08 -10.05 -11.04
C HIS A 152 -0.73 -9.85 -9.72
N PRO A 153 -0.60 -8.72 -9.00
CA PRO A 153 -1.28 -8.48 -7.71
C PRO A 153 -2.79 -8.76 -7.71
N HIS A 154 -3.46 -8.44 -8.81
CA HIS A 154 -4.90 -8.64 -8.95
C HIS A 154 -5.31 -10.10 -8.76
N LEU A 155 -4.49 -11.07 -9.19
CA LEU A 155 -4.78 -12.50 -9.05
C LEU A 155 -4.88 -12.93 -7.58
N LEU A 156 -4.10 -12.30 -6.69
CA LEU A 156 -4.19 -12.57 -5.25
C LEU A 156 -5.46 -11.98 -4.65
N THR A 157 -5.83 -10.75 -5.02
CA THR A 157 -7.07 -10.15 -4.52
C THR A 157 -8.33 -10.81 -5.07
N SER A 158 -8.34 -11.19 -6.34
CA SER A 158 -9.50 -11.81 -6.99
C SER A 158 -9.70 -13.24 -6.52
N ASN A 159 -8.62 -13.97 -6.21
CA ASN A 159 -8.73 -15.28 -5.58
C ASN A 159 -9.46 -15.21 -4.23
N GLY A 160 -9.28 -14.14 -3.45
CA GLY A 160 -10.05 -13.94 -2.21
C GLY A 160 -11.57 -13.74 -2.40
N LEU A 161 -11.99 -13.34 -3.61
CA LEU A 161 -13.40 -13.21 -4.01
C LEU A 161 -13.94 -14.44 -4.76
N ASP A 162 -13.08 -15.41 -5.09
CA ASP A 162 -13.49 -16.65 -5.72
C ASP A 162 -13.87 -17.67 -4.64
N PHE A 163 -15.14 -17.75 -4.26
CA PHE A 163 -15.57 -18.69 -3.22
C PHE A 163 -15.63 -20.13 -3.73
N GLN A 164 -15.67 -20.32 -5.05
CA GLN A 164 -15.81 -21.65 -5.65
C GLN A 164 -14.53 -22.50 -5.46
N HIS A 165 -13.36 -21.88 -5.32
CA HIS A 165 -12.11 -22.63 -5.07
C HIS A 165 -12.03 -23.23 -3.66
N TRP A 166 -12.84 -22.77 -2.70
CA TRP A 166 -12.77 -23.20 -1.30
C TRP A 166 -13.15 -24.67 -1.12
N GLY A 167 -14.16 -25.15 -1.84
CA GLY A 167 -14.54 -26.57 -1.81
C GLY A 167 -13.42 -27.47 -2.35
N PRO A 168 -12.99 -27.30 -3.61
CA PRO A 168 -11.96 -28.14 -4.22
C PRO A 168 -10.57 -28.05 -3.59
N LEU A 169 -10.11 -26.86 -3.15
CA LEU A 169 -8.73 -26.66 -2.66
C LEU A 169 -8.60 -26.68 -1.13
N HIS A 170 -9.67 -26.34 -0.40
CA HIS A 170 -9.64 -26.27 1.06
C HIS A 170 -10.61 -27.25 1.75
N GLY A 171 -11.49 -27.93 0.99
CA GLY A 171 -12.52 -28.80 1.57
C GLY A 171 -13.56 -28.04 2.39
N LEU A 172 -13.75 -26.75 2.12
CA LEU A 172 -14.64 -25.86 2.85
C LEU A 172 -15.84 -25.46 1.99
N ASP A 173 -17.04 -25.66 2.52
CA ASP A 173 -18.30 -25.21 1.90
C ASP A 173 -18.61 -23.76 2.30
N ALA A 174 -17.80 -22.85 1.74
CA ALA A 174 -17.93 -21.41 1.93
C ALA A 174 -18.94 -20.83 0.92
N ASP A 175 -19.76 -19.89 1.38
CA ASP A 175 -20.74 -19.19 0.57
C ASP A 175 -20.61 -17.67 0.75
N ALA A 176 -20.98 -16.93 -0.30
CA ALA A 176 -21.11 -15.48 -0.24
C ALA A 176 -22.59 -15.11 -0.14
N THR A 177 -22.92 -14.32 0.88
CA THR A 177 -24.31 -13.93 1.15
C THR A 177 -24.64 -12.54 0.60
N GLU A 178 -23.64 -11.66 0.47
CA GLU A 178 -23.80 -10.30 -0.04
C GLU A 178 -22.56 -9.88 -0.83
N LEU A 179 -22.75 -9.23 -1.98
CA LEU A 179 -21.70 -8.66 -2.82
C LEU A 179 -22.02 -7.17 -3.05
N GLU A 180 -21.04 -6.31 -2.80
CA GLU A 180 -21.09 -4.87 -3.06
C GLU A 180 -19.93 -4.46 -3.96
N GLU A 181 -20.22 -3.70 -5.01
CA GLU A 181 -19.23 -3.20 -5.96
C GLU A 181 -19.32 -1.68 -6.08
N SER A 182 -18.17 -1.00 -6.10
CA SER A 182 -18.06 0.43 -6.34
C SER A 182 -16.87 0.73 -7.24
N PHE A 183 -17.14 1.20 -8.46
CA PHE A 183 -16.11 1.59 -9.40
C PHE A 183 -15.40 2.89 -9.00
N GLU A 184 -16.12 3.85 -8.42
CA GLU A 184 -15.58 5.14 -7.97
C GLU A 184 -14.58 4.94 -6.83
N GLU A 185 -14.92 4.08 -5.86
CA GLU A 185 -14.02 3.73 -4.77
C GLU A 185 -12.97 2.68 -5.17
N GLN A 186 -13.03 2.16 -6.40
CA GLN A 186 -12.26 1.01 -6.87
C GLN A 186 -12.35 -0.19 -5.90
N ARG A 187 -13.55 -0.45 -5.35
CA ARG A 187 -13.79 -1.38 -4.25
C ARG A 187 -14.75 -2.50 -4.66
N VAL A 188 -14.42 -3.73 -4.31
CA VAL A 188 -15.34 -4.88 -4.34
C VAL A 188 -15.34 -5.52 -2.97
N SER A 189 -16.51 -5.78 -2.40
CA SER A 189 -16.67 -6.33 -1.06
C SER A 189 -17.67 -7.47 -1.05
N ALA A 190 -17.35 -8.54 -0.34
CA ALA A 190 -18.23 -9.69 -0.16
C ALA A 190 -18.32 -10.09 1.31
N LYS A 191 -19.52 -10.38 1.80
CA LYS A 191 -19.73 -11.05 3.09
C LYS A 191 -19.73 -12.55 2.88
N LEU A 192 -18.85 -13.24 3.59
CA LEU A 192 -18.58 -14.66 3.44
C LEU A 192 -18.99 -15.39 4.71
N GLY A 193 -19.73 -16.48 4.55
CA GLY A 193 -19.92 -17.49 5.57
C GLY A 193 -18.89 -18.59 5.38
N ILE A 194 -18.00 -18.78 6.36
CA ILE A 194 -17.00 -19.85 6.33
C ILE A 194 -17.36 -20.86 7.42
N PRO A 195 -17.58 -22.15 7.09
CA PRO A 195 -17.85 -23.17 8.09
C PRO A 195 -16.63 -23.39 8.98
N LEU A 196 -16.85 -23.49 10.28
CA LEU A 196 -15.80 -23.89 11.22
C LEU A 196 -15.67 -25.40 11.27
N GLY A 197 -14.42 -25.86 11.13
CA GLY A 197 -14.06 -27.27 11.24
C GLY A 197 -14.32 -27.86 12.63
N SER A 198 -14.09 -29.16 12.76
CA SER A 198 -14.14 -29.88 14.04
C SER A 198 -13.09 -30.99 14.12
N ALA A 199 -12.07 -30.91 13.27
CA ALA A 199 -11.07 -31.96 13.07
C ALA A 199 -10.13 -32.08 14.28
N ASN A 200 -9.90 -30.98 15.00
CA ASN A 200 -9.02 -30.94 16.17
C ASN A 200 -9.66 -30.19 17.36
N PRO A 201 -9.11 -30.33 18.59
CA PRO A 201 -9.66 -29.70 19.79
C PRO A 201 -9.76 -28.16 19.69
N ALA A 202 -8.81 -27.51 19.00
CA ALA A 202 -8.82 -26.06 18.84
C ALA A 202 -9.99 -25.60 17.96
N GLU A 203 -10.24 -26.29 16.83
CA GLU A 203 -11.39 -26.02 15.96
C GLU A 203 -12.73 -26.26 16.68
N ARG A 204 -12.83 -27.32 17.48
CA ARG A 204 -14.04 -27.59 18.28
C ARG A 204 -14.32 -26.49 19.31
N LEU A 205 -13.27 -25.99 19.97
CA LEU A 205 -13.37 -24.87 20.89
C LEU A 205 -13.79 -23.59 20.16
N LEU A 206 -13.20 -23.31 19.00
CA LEU A 206 -13.54 -22.16 18.16
C LEU A 206 -15.00 -22.21 17.69
N ARG A 207 -15.48 -23.39 17.27
CA ARG A 207 -16.88 -23.62 16.91
C ARG A 207 -17.82 -23.41 18.11
N TRP A 208 -17.43 -23.86 19.30
CA TRP A 208 -18.22 -23.65 20.51
C TRP A 208 -18.39 -22.17 20.87
N ILE A 209 -17.33 -21.34 20.73
CA ILE A 209 -17.40 -19.91 21.05
C ILE A 209 -17.93 -19.02 19.91
N SER A 210 -17.87 -19.47 18.67
CA SER A 210 -18.17 -18.64 17.47
C SER A 210 -19.43 -19.09 16.72
N GLY A 211 -20.02 -20.23 17.08
CA GLY A 211 -21.07 -20.87 16.30
C GLY A 211 -20.51 -21.73 15.16
N GLU A 212 -21.38 -22.19 14.27
CA GLU A 212 -21.03 -23.14 13.21
C GLU A 212 -20.32 -22.48 12.01
N ARG A 213 -20.53 -21.17 11.83
CA ARG A 213 -19.95 -20.39 10.74
C ARG A 213 -19.34 -19.12 11.28
N VAL A 214 -18.26 -18.68 10.66
CA VAL A 214 -17.68 -17.35 10.85
C VAL A 214 -18.09 -16.48 9.70
N HIS A 215 -18.57 -15.29 10.02
CA HIS A 215 -18.87 -14.27 9.03
C HIS A 215 -17.72 -13.28 8.95
N VAL A 216 -17.17 -13.14 7.75
CA VAL A 216 -16.15 -12.13 7.45
C VAL A 216 -16.58 -11.29 6.26
N ARG A 217 -16.23 -10.02 6.27
CA ARG A 217 -16.23 -9.18 5.08
C ARG A 217 -14.83 -9.24 4.47
N PHE A 218 -14.75 -9.73 3.24
CA PHE A 218 -13.57 -9.57 2.40
C PHE A 218 -13.79 -8.32 1.54
N THR A 219 -12.81 -7.42 1.49
CA THR A 219 -12.85 -6.25 0.61
C THR A 219 -11.56 -6.15 -0.17
N SER A 220 -11.66 -5.97 -1.49
CA SER A 220 -10.55 -5.67 -2.40
C SER A 220 -10.62 -4.20 -2.82
N TRP A 221 -9.48 -3.53 -2.81
CA TRP A 221 -9.29 -2.17 -3.32
C TRP A 221 -8.28 -2.17 -4.44
N SER A 222 -8.69 -1.58 -5.58
CA SER A 222 -7.87 -1.32 -6.77
C SER A 222 -7.10 -2.55 -7.30
N GLY A 223 -7.49 -3.76 -6.88
CA GLY A 223 -6.84 -5.02 -7.24
C GLY A 223 -5.45 -5.24 -6.63
N ASN A 224 -5.01 -4.43 -5.66
CA ASN A 224 -3.68 -4.56 -5.05
C ASN A 224 -3.68 -4.50 -3.52
N VAL A 225 -4.82 -4.21 -2.89
CA VAL A 225 -5.00 -4.27 -1.44
C VAL A 225 -6.25 -5.08 -1.14
N ALA A 226 -6.21 -5.90 -0.10
CA ALA A 226 -7.39 -6.56 0.43
C ALA A 226 -7.43 -6.49 1.96
N THR A 227 -8.62 -6.52 2.54
CA THR A 227 -8.83 -6.69 3.97
C THR A 227 -9.82 -7.81 4.21
N VAL A 228 -9.68 -8.42 5.38
CA VAL A 228 -10.65 -9.33 5.95
C VAL A 228 -11.00 -8.77 7.31
N GLU A 229 -12.28 -8.49 7.54
CA GLU A 229 -12.78 -8.05 8.84
C GLU A 229 -13.94 -8.92 9.30
N GLY A 230 -13.93 -9.29 10.57
CA GLY A 230 -14.98 -10.10 11.17
C GLY A 230 -14.67 -10.45 12.60
N ARG A 231 -15.40 -11.43 13.14
CA ARG A 231 -15.23 -11.91 14.50
C ARG A 231 -15.18 -13.43 14.55
N LEU A 232 -14.25 -13.94 15.33
CA LEU A 232 -14.18 -15.34 15.73
C LEU A 232 -14.62 -15.43 17.19
N GLY A 233 -15.94 -15.52 17.41
CA GLY A 233 -16.56 -15.42 18.73
C GLY A 233 -16.31 -14.02 19.31
N PRO A 234 -15.69 -13.88 20.50
CA PRO A 234 -15.38 -12.57 21.07
C PRO A 234 -14.16 -11.90 20.42
N PHE A 235 -13.37 -12.62 19.62
CA PHE A 235 -12.08 -12.13 19.12
C PHE A 235 -12.20 -11.42 17.77
N PRO A 236 -11.60 -10.23 17.60
CA PRO A 236 -11.50 -9.57 16.30
C PRO A 236 -10.65 -10.40 15.34
N LEU A 237 -11.12 -10.57 14.10
CA LEU A 237 -10.33 -11.09 12.99
C LEU A 237 -10.13 -9.98 11.97
N LEU A 238 -8.95 -9.37 11.97
CA LEU A 238 -8.59 -8.26 11.08
C LEU A 238 -7.30 -8.59 10.34
N LEU A 239 -7.38 -8.67 9.02
CA LEU A 239 -6.23 -8.88 8.14
C LEU A 239 -6.19 -7.79 7.09
N LEU A 240 -4.98 -7.34 6.75
CA LEU A 240 -4.72 -6.44 5.63
C LEU A 240 -3.60 -7.05 4.78
N PHE A 241 -3.88 -7.23 3.51
CA PHE A 241 -2.96 -7.68 2.48
C PHE A 241 -2.68 -6.50 1.57
N ALA A 242 -1.41 -6.11 1.44
CA ALA A 242 -0.98 -5.07 0.51
C ALA A 242 0.09 -5.65 -0.40
N MET A 243 -0.17 -5.67 -1.70
CA MET A 243 0.77 -6.15 -2.71
C MET A 243 1.37 -4.97 -3.45
N THR A 244 2.69 -5.01 -3.57
CA THR A 244 3.49 -3.98 -4.22
C THR A 244 4.31 -4.66 -5.31
N PRO A 245 4.14 -4.29 -6.59
CA PRO A 245 4.98 -4.80 -7.67
C PRO A 245 6.46 -4.53 -7.37
N ASP A 246 7.32 -5.54 -7.55
CA ASP A 246 8.76 -5.41 -7.34
C ASP A 246 9.50 -4.87 -8.58
N GLY A 247 8.84 -4.90 -9.75
CA GLY A 247 9.37 -4.43 -11.02
C GLY A 247 10.06 -5.52 -11.85
N SER A 248 10.00 -6.80 -11.44
CA SER A 248 10.68 -7.89 -12.13
C SER A 248 10.00 -8.41 -13.42
N GLY A 249 8.91 -7.77 -13.86
CA GLY A 249 8.11 -8.23 -15.00
C GLY A 249 7.02 -9.22 -14.61
#